data_AF-A0A4Y7U4L8-F1
#
_entry.id   AF-A0A4Y7U4L8-F1
#
_cell.length_a   1.000
_cell.length_b   1.000
_cell.length_c   1.000
_cell.angle_alpha   90.00
_cell.angle_beta   90.00
_cell.angle_gamma   90.00
#
_symmetry.space_group_name_H-M   'P 1'
#
loop_
_entity.id
_entity.type
_entity.pdbx_description
1 polymer ?
#
loop_
_entity_poly.entity_id
_entity_poly.type
_entity_poly.pdbx_seq_one_letter_code
_entity_poly.pdbx_strand_id
1 'polypeptide(L)'
;MQNLLKNISPNFSSELISTIEENGSLQDFEAGTILMRTGQYIKNTVLITKGKIKIYREGEDGGEFLMYYLQPGQACAISMICTAKSEKSQIMA
;
A
#
# COMPACT_ATOMS: atom_id res chain seq x y z
N MET A 1 -14.09 -10.12 4.66
CA MET A 1 -13.41 -8.98 4.01
C MET A 1 -14.10 -8.59 2.67
N GLN A 2 -14.96 -9.45 2.14
CA GLN A 2 -15.72 -9.33 0.89
C GLN A 2 -16.51 -8.04 0.74
N ASN A 3 -17.32 -7.67 1.73
CA ASN A 3 -18.13 -6.44 1.67
C ASN A 3 -17.26 -5.18 1.63
N LEU A 4 -16.12 -5.21 2.33
CA LEU A 4 -15.17 -4.10 2.32
C LEU A 4 -14.58 -3.93 0.92
N LEU A 5 -14.06 -5.01 0.32
CA LEU A 5 -13.46 -5.02 -1.01
C LEU A 5 -14.45 -4.59 -2.11
N LYS A 6 -15.71 -5.05 -2.05
CA LYS A 6 -16.77 -4.64 -2.98
C LYS A 6 -17.11 -3.15 -2.86
N ASN A 7 -17.03 -2.58 -1.65
CA ASN A 7 -17.29 -1.16 -1.43
C ASN A 7 -16.14 -0.28 -1.92
N ILE A 8 -14.88 -0.69 -1.71
CA ILE A 8 -13.72 0.12 -2.12
C ILE A 8 -13.34 -0.06 -3.59
N SER A 9 -13.65 -1.20 -4.20
CA SER A 9 -13.39 -1.44 -5.62
C SER A 9 -14.51 -2.27 -6.24
N PRO A 10 -15.61 -1.61 -6.66
CA PRO A 10 -16.78 -2.27 -7.25
C PRO A 10 -16.47 -3.03 -8.54
N ASN A 11 -15.35 -2.71 -9.19
CA ASN A 11 -14.91 -3.30 -10.46
C ASN A 11 -14.14 -4.62 -10.29
N PHE A 12 -13.86 -5.06 -9.05
CA PHE A 12 -13.17 -6.33 -8.85
C PHE A 12 -14.10 -7.51 -9.12
N SER A 13 -13.61 -8.49 -9.87
CA SER A 13 -14.34 -9.73 -10.10
C SER A 13 -14.47 -10.55 -8.81
N SER A 14 -15.46 -11.42 -8.75
CA SER A 14 -15.68 -12.27 -7.57
C SER A 14 -14.50 -13.20 -7.31
N GLU A 15 -13.84 -13.68 -8.36
CA GLU A 15 -12.65 -14.55 -8.29
C GLU A 15 -11.45 -13.81 -7.69
N LEU A 16 -11.23 -12.56 -8.11
CA LEU A 16 -10.17 -11.71 -7.56
C LEU A 16 -10.42 -11.42 -6.07
N ILE A 17 -11.67 -11.13 -5.70
CA ILE A 17 -12.03 -10.90 -4.30
C ILE A 17 -11.74 -12.16 -3.46
N SER A 18 -12.15 -13.35 -3.90
CA SER A 18 -11.84 -14.61 -3.20
C SER A 18 -10.33 -14.81 -3.04
N THR A 19 -9.57 -14.56 -4.11
CA THR A 19 -8.10 -14.69 -4.10
C THR A 19 -7.46 -13.75 -3.08
N ILE A 20 -7.91 -12.50 -3.00
CA ILE A 20 -7.44 -11.53 -2.02
C ILE A 20 -7.84 -11.96 -0.60
N GLU A 21 -9.02 -12.55 -0.41
CA GLU A 21 -9.43 -13.08 0.89
C GLU A 21 -8.61 -14.27 1.37
N GLU A 22 -8.25 -15.17 0.47
CA GLU A 22 -7.49 -16.37 0.77
C GLU A 22 -6.02 -16.07 1.07
N ASN A 23 -5.43 -15.06 0.41
CA ASN A 23 -4.00 -14.77 0.48
C ASN A 23 -3.66 -13.47 1.24
N GLY A 24 -4.65 -12.63 1.49
CA GLY A 24 -4.47 -11.34 2.14
C GLY A 24 -4.61 -11.39 3.66
N SER A 25 -4.09 -10.36 4.32
CA SER A 25 -4.35 -10.11 5.74
C SER A 25 -4.84 -8.69 5.93
N LEU A 26 -5.84 -8.50 6.79
CA LEU A 26 -6.31 -7.18 7.19
C LEU A 26 -5.45 -6.70 8.37
N GLN A 27 -4.92 -5.48 8.28
CA GLN A 27 -4.07 -4.89 9.31
C GLN A 27 -4.53 -3.46 9.58
N ASP A 28 -4.57 -3.09 10.86
CA ASP A 28 -4.88 -1.75 11.34
C ASP A 28 -3.63 -1.12 11.96
N PHE A 29 -3.45 0.18 11.72
CA PHE A 29 -2.28 0.92 12.18
C PHE A 29 -2.68 2.26 12.78
N GLU A 30 -1.95 2.66 13.82
CA GLU A 30 -2.10 3.98 14.43
C GLU A 30 -1.51 5.08 13.53
N ALA A 31 -2.07 6.28 13.61
CA ALA A 31 -1.58 7.43 12.86
C ALA A 31 -0.10 7.72 13.21
N GLY A 32 0.72 7.91 12.17
CA GLY A 32 2.17 8.13 12.33
C GLY A 32 3.00 6.86 12.39
N THR A 33 2.39 5.68 12.33
CA THR A 33 3.12 4.42 12.16
C THR A 33 3.82 4.40 10.80
N ILE A 34 5.13 4.13 10.81
CA ILE A 34 5.91 3.93 9.58
C ILE A 34 5.67 2.51 9.08
N LEU A 35 5.01 2.39 7.94
CA LEU A 35 4.64 1.13 7.32
C LEU A 35 5.77 0.59 6.43
N MET A 36 6.52 1.48 5.78
CA MET A 36 7.56 1.10 4.83
C MET A 36 8.74 2.07 4.90
N ARG A 37 9.96 1.53 4.82
CA ARG A 37 11.18 2.35 4.73
C ARG A 37 11.88 2.20 3.38
N THR A 38 12.53 3.27 2.95
CA THR A 38 13.46 3.23 1.82
C THR A 38 14.52 2.14 2.06
N GLY A 39 14.86 1.40 1.00
CA GLY A 39 15.82 0.30 1.06
C GLY A 39 15.26 -1.03 1.57
N GLN A 40 14.04 -1.08 2.09
CA GLN A 40 13.38 -2.34 2.44
C GLN A 40 12.76 -3.01 1.21
N TYR A 41 12.79 -4.34 1.17
CA TYR A 41 12.08 -5.08 0.13
C TYR A 41 10.57 -5.01 0.36
N ILE A 42 9.84 -4.66 -0.69
CA ILE A 42 8.39 -4.73 -0.69
C ILE A 42 8.03 -6.16 -1.08
N LYS A 43 7.56 -6.95 -0.11
CA LYS A 43 7.18 -8.35 -0.34
C LYS A 43 5.70 -8.54 -0.65
N ASN A 44 4.88 -7.56 -0.26
CA ASN A 44 3.43 -7.63 -0.31
C ASN A 44 2.87 -6.37 -0.98
N THR A 45 1.81 -6.54 -1.76
CA THR A 45 1.01 -5.42 -2.28
C THR A 45 0.06 -4.93 -1.20
N VAL A 46 -0.06 -3.61 -1.05
CA VAL A 46 -0.94 -2.99 -0.04
C VAL A 46 -2.16 -2.37 -0.73
N LEU A 47 -3.35 -2.66 -0.18
CA LEU A 47 -4.63 -2.08 -0.59
C LEU A 47 -5.23 -1.30 0.58
N ILE A 48 -5.58 -0.04 0.35
CA ILE A 48 -6.11 0.83 1.42
C ILE A 48 -7.62 0.69 1.48
N THR A 49 -8.12 0.31 2.66
CA THR A 49 -9.55 0.08 2.89
C THR A 49 -10.20 1.24 3.66
N LYS A 50 -9.44 1.96 4.48
CA LYS A 50 -9.87 3.15 5.24
C LYS A 50 -8.65 4.00 5.61
N GLY A 51 -8.86 5.31 5.76
CA GLY A 51 -7.80 6.24 6.18
C GLY A 51 -6.99 6.81 5.01
N LYS A 52 -5.78 7.29 5.30
CA LYS A 52 -4.85 7.81 4.29
C LYS A 52 -3.41 7.48 4.66
N ILE A 53 -2.57 7.23 3.66
CA ILE A 53 -1.13 7.03 3.84
C ILE A 53 -0.38 8.14 3.14
N LYS A 54 0.65 8.69 3.80
CA LYS A 54 1.55 9.69 3.24
C LYS A 54 2.71 8.96 2.56
N ILE A 55 2.85 9.13 1.25
CA ILE A 55 4.01 8.63 0.52
C ILE A 55 4.98 9.77 0.31
N TYR A 56 6.22 9.57 0.75
CA TYR A 56 7.26 10.59 0.67
C TYR A 56 8.63 9.96 0.42
N ARG A 57 9.59 10.79 0.01
CA ARG A 57 11.01 10.44 -0.02
C ARG A 57 11.74 11.23 1.04
N GLU A 58 12.69 10.57 1.68
CA GLU A 58 13.63 11.22 2.58
C GLU A 58 14.82 11.72 1.73
N GLY A 59 15.13 13.00 1.86
CA GLY A 59 16.31 13.64 1.27
C GLY A 59 17.56 13.32 2.09
N GLU A 60 18.73 13.58 1.51
CA GLU A 60 20.03 13.29 2.15
C GLU A 60 20.27 14.12 3.43
N ASP A 61 19.55 15.22 3.61
CA ASP A 61 19.57 16.11 4.77
C ASP A 61 18.51 15.78 5.83
N GLY A 62 17.76 14.68 5.65
CA GLY A 62 16.62 14.32 6.50
C GLY A 62 15.34 15.10 6.18
N GLY A 63 15.33 15.92 5.11
CA GLY A 63 14.13 16.58 4.62
C GLY A 63 13.13 15.59 4.03
N GLU A 64 11.84 15.89 4.15
CA GLU A 64 10.78 15.06 3.57
C GLU A 64 10.22 15.68 2.29
N PHE A 65 10.36 14.97 1.17
CA PHE A 65 9.69 15.32 -0.07
C PHE A 65 8.39 14.53 -0.22
N LEU A 66 7.26 15.19 0.09
CA LEU A 66 5.93 14.61 -0.11
C LEU A 66 5.72 14.31 -1.60
N MET A 67 5.42 13.06 -1.92
CA MET A 67 5.08 12.68 -3.29
C MET A 67 3.57 12.73 -3.52
N TYR A 68 2.80 11.98 -2.72
CA TYR A 68 1.34 11.92 -2.82
C TYR A 68 0.73 11.23 -1.59
N TYR A 69 -0.59 11.25 -1.50
CA TYR A 69 -1.35 10.46 -0.51
C TYR A 69 -2.06 9.28 -1.18
N LEU A 70 -2.09 8.13 -0.51
CA LEU A 70 -2.95 7.01 -0.88
C LEU A 70 -4.24 7.07 -0.06
N GLN A 71 -5.36 6.88 -0.74
CA GLN A 71 -6.71 6.91 -0.21
C GLN A 71 -7.40 5.55 -0.38
N PRO A 72 -8.56 5.31 0.26
CA PRO A 72 -9.28 4.05 0.14
C PRO A 72 -9.62 3.73 -1.32
N GLY A 73 -9.48 2.45 -1.69
CA GLY A 73 -9.67 2.00 -3.08
C GLY A 73 -8.46 2.22 -3.99
N GLN A 74 -7.43 2.93 -3.53
CA GLN A 74 -6.16 3.03 -4.24
C GLN A 74 -5.19 1.94 -3.79
N ALA A 75 -4.42 1.42 -4.74
CA ALA A 75 -3.29 0.55 -4.48
C ALA A 75 -1.99 1.32 -4.70
N CYS A 76 -0.95 1.01 -3.93
CA CYS A 76 0.34 1.66 -4.10
C CYS A 76 1.04 1.13 -5.37
N ALA A 77 1.08 1.94 -6.44
CA ALA A 77 1.75 1.58 -7.70
C ALA A 77 3.23 1.23 -7.50
N ILE A 78 3.91 1.88 -6.55
CA ILE A 78 5.32 1.60 -6.22
C ILE A 78 5.46 0.24 -5.52
N SER A 79 4.48 -0.17 -4.70
CA SER A 79 4.47 -1.54 -4.15
C SER A 79 4.33 -2.60 -5.24
N MET A 80 3.51 -2.35 -6.25
CA MET A 80 3.32 -3.27 -7.37
C MET A 80 4.58 -3.38 -8.24
N ILE A 81 5.25 -2.26 -8.55
CA ILE A 81 6.46 -2.25 -9.40
C ILE A 81 7.65 -2.89 -8.67
N CYS A 82 7.91 -2.53 -7.42
CA CYS A 82 9.01 -3.10 -6.66
C CYS A 82 8.80 -4.59 -6.37
N THR A 83 7.57 -5.03 -6.07
CA THR A 83 7.26 -6.46 -5.87
C THR A 83 7.45 -7.24 -7.17
N ALA A 84 6.98 -6.72 -8.30
CA ALA A 84 7.12 -7.37 -9.60
C ALA A 84 8.59 -7.51 -10.05
N LYS A 85 9.45 -6.56 -9.68
CA LYS A 85 10.88 -6.57 -10.02
C LYS A 85 11.79 -7.11 -8.91
N SER A 86 11.25 -7.50 -7.75
CA SER A 86 12.03 -7.82 -6.55
C SER A 86 13.06 -6.74 -6.18
N GLU A 87 12.66 -5.48 -6.29
CA GLU A 87 13.51 -4.31 -6.01
C GLU A 87 13.21 -3.73 -4.62
N LYS A 88 14.20 -3.00 -4.07
CA LYS A 88 14.06 -2.29 -2.79
C LYS A 88 13.17 -1.05 -2.95
N SER A 89 12.35 -0.75 -1.95
CA SER A 89 11.52 0.46 -1.87
C SER A 89 12.39 1.71 -2.04
N GLN A 90 11.94 2.62 -2.91
CA GLN A 90 12.53 3.94 -3.11
C GLN A 90 11.72 5.04 -2.42
N ILE A 91 10.81 4.66 -1.52
CA ILE A 91 9.87 5.54 -0.82
C ILE A 91 9.65 5.11 0.64
N MET A 92 9.18 6.08 1.43
CA MET A 92 8.64 5.92 2.77
C MET A 92 7.11 5.92 2.72
N ALA A 93 6.47 5.15 3.62
CA ALA A 93 5.02 5.09 3.79
C ALA A 93 4.65 4.89 5.27
#